data_AF-A0A7S1JRS4-F1
#
_entry.id   AF-A0A7S1JRS4-F1
#
_cell.length_a   1.000
_cell.length_b   1.000
_cell.length_c   1.000
_cell.angle_alpha   90.00
_cell.angle_beta   90.00
_cell.angle_gamma   90.00
#
_symmetry.space_group_name_H-M   'P 1'
#
loop_
_entity.id
_entity.type
_entity.pdbx_description
1 polymer ?
#
loop_
_entity_poly.entity_id
_entity_poly.type
_entity_poly.pdbx_seq_one_letter_code
_entity_poly.pdbx_strand_id
1 'polypeptide(L)'
;MSSVPPEAKHLLPYVNRAKELVQHAPLVSFYCHLYVADQLGKLRKAQGDKRELTNMLLQEIEAAEKLKPRIDTSNGQREMETFAIGVFEAADGEDRRGPITDNTVRKFTVAVLFLDVLTQFGELAPDLEEKRRYAKYKATYIRKCLAEGRTPDPGPPMEQADDQHMPGAPTHPLPPPAMPQQPPPTQQQASPSFPPAPSSI
;
A
#
# COMPACT_ATOMS: atom_id res chain seq x y z
N MET A 1 19.42 3.33 30.09
CA MET A 1 18.40 2.97 29.07
C MET A 1 18.40 4.10 28.06
N SER A 2 18.94 3.87 26.86
CA SER A 2 19.04 4.93 25.86
C SER A 2 17.63 5.30 25.40
N SER A 3 17.22 6.55 25.64
CA SER A 3 15.96 7.07 25.14
C SER A 3 15.98 7.06 23.61
N VAL A 4 14.87 6.69 22.99
CA VAL A 4 14.74 6.72 21.52
C VAL A 4 14.60 8.18 21.08
N PRO A 5 15.46 8.69 20.18
CA PRO A 5 15.37 10.06 19.70
C PRO A 5 13.96 10.36 19.16
N PRO A 6 13.38 11.52 19.47
CA PRO A 6 12.04 11.90 19.00
C PRO A 6 11.88 11.73 17.49
N GLU A 7 12.92 12.02 16.73
CA GLU A 7 12.93 12.01 15.27
C GLU A 7 13.01 10.58 14.71
N ALA A 8 13.46 9.61 15.49
CA ALA A 8 13.54 8.20 15.12
C ALA A 8 12.34 7.36 15.60
N LYS A 9 11.38 7.95 16.33
CA LYS A 9 10.21 7.20 16.87
C LYS A 9 9.42 6.45 15.82
N HIS A 10 9.32 6.99 14.60
CA HIS A 10 8.62 6.35 13.48
C HIS A 10 9.32 5.07 12.99
N LEU A 11 10.59 4.83 13.36
CA LEU A 11 11.34 3.63 13.02
C LEU A 11 11.12 2.48 14.02
N LEU A 12 10.52 2.75 15.19
CA LEU A 12 10.29 1.73 16.22
C LEU A 12 9.52 0.49 15.75
N PRO A 13 8.49 0.60 14.89
CA PRO A 13 7.82 -0.58 14.35
C PRO A 13 8.78 -1.52 13.61
N TYR A 14 9.73 -0.97 12.85
CA TYR A 14 10.75 -1.74 12.13
C TYR A 14 11.75 -2.38 13.09
N VAL A 15 12.23 -1.62 14.09
CA VAL A 15 13.14 -2.13 15.14
C VAL A 15 12.53 -3.30 15.91
N ASN A 16 11.25 -3.18 16.28
CA ASN A 16 10.55 -4.24 17.00
C ASN A 16 10.43 -5.50 16.13
N ARG A 17 10.07 -5.35 14.85
CA ARG A 17 10.00 -6.47 13.91
C ARG A 17 11.36 -7.12 13.68
N ALA A 18 12.42 -6.33 13.55
CA ALA A 18 13.77 -6.85 13.41
C ALA A 18 14.12 -7.77 14.58
N LYS A 19 13.83 -7.35 15.83
CA LYS A 19 14.09 -8.13 17.05
C LYS A 19 13.24 -9.40 17.16
N GLU A 20 11.95 -9.32 16.83
CA GLU A 20 11.03 -10.48 16.86
C GLU A 20 11.47 -11.59 15.89
N LEU A 21 12.07 -11.21 14.75
CA LEU A 21 12.41 -12.15 13.68
C LEU A 21 13.79 -12.81 13.83
N VAL A 22 14.61 -12.41 14.80
CA VAL A 22 15.99 -12.90 15.00
C VAL A 22 16.10 -14.42 15.00
N GLN A 23 15.11 -15.12 15.59
CA GLN A 23 15.13 -16.58 15.70
C GLN A 23 14.39 -17.29 14.55
N HIS A 24 13.29 -16.69 14.06
CA HIS A 24 12.38 -17.36 13.13
C HIS A 24 12.65 -17.03 11.65
N ALA A 25 13.18 -15.83 11.38
CA ALA A 25 13.52 -15.37 10.03
C ALA A 25 14.76 -14.47 10.09
N PRO A 26 15.95 -15.03 10.41
CA PRO A 26 17.16 -14.24 10.67
C PRO A 26 17.61 -13.38 9.47
N LEU A 27 17.36 -13.82 8.23
CA LEU A 27 17.65 -13.03 7.03
C LEU A 27 16.74 -11.79 6.93
N VAL A 28 15.45 -11.95 7.20
CA VAL A 28 14.48 -10.84 7.22
C VAL A 28 14.81 -9.86 8.35
N SER A 29 15.15 -10.39 9.53
CA SER A 29 15.64 -9.62 10.67
C SER A 29 16.87 -8.78 10.30
N PHE A 30 17.84 -9.37 9.64
CA PHE A 30 19.04 -8.70 9.13
C PHE A 30 18.69 -7.52 8.21
N TYR A 31 17.80 -7.74 7.24
CA TYR A 31 17.38 -6.67 6.34
C TYR A 31 16.54 -5.59 7.00
N CYS A 32 15.74 -5.91 8.02
CA CYS A 32 15.06 -4.91 8.82
C CYS A 32 16.04 -4.02 9.60
N HIS A 33 17.09 -4.61 10.18
CA HIS A 33 18.16 -3.85 10.85
C HIS A 33 18.92 -2.94 9.88
N LEU A 34 19.25 -3.43 8.67
CA LEU A 34 19.89 -2.62 7.64
C LEU A 34 18.99 -1.47 7.16
N TYR A 35 17.70 -1.72 6.96
CA TYR A 35 16.74 -0.68 6.59
C TYR A 35 16.71 0.43 7.64
N VAL A 36 16.57 0.07 8.92
CA VAL A 36 16.56 1.06 10.03
C VAL A 36 17.88 1.83 10.06
N ALA A 37 19.02 1.15 9.90
CA ALA A 37 20.33 1.80 9.86
C ALA A 37 20.44 2.81 8.71
N ASP A 38 19.96 2.48 7.51
CA ASP A 38 19.92 3.41 6.39
C ASP A 38 19.05 4.64 6.68
N GLN A 39 17.85 4.44 7.23
CA GLN A 39 16.96 5.55 7.62
C GLN A 39 17.57 6.45 8.70
N LEU A 40 18.21 5.86 9.71
CA LEU A 40 18.95 6.62 10.75
C LEU A 40 20.12 7.40 10.15
N GLY A 41 20.83 6.81 9.18
CA GLY A 41 21.90 7.49 8.44
C GLY A 41 21.38 8.72 7.68
N LYS A 42 20.21 8.61 7.03
CA LYS A 42 19.53 9.73 6.36
C LYS A 42 19.09 10.81 7.36
N LEU A 43 18.50 10.43 8.49
CA LEU A 43 18.11 11.35 9.55
C LEU A 43 19.31 12.12 10.12
N ARG A 44 20.43 11.43 10.36
CA ARG A 44 21.67 12.07 10.83
C ARG A 44 22.22 13.09 9.84
N LYS A 45 22.18 12.77 8.53
CA LYS A 45 22.58 13.73 7.48
C LYS A 45 21.68 14.97 7.46
N ALA A 46 20.38 14.79 7.68
CA ALA A 46 19.40 15.88 7.65
C ALA A 46 19.39 16.74 8.93
N GLN A 47 19.67 16.16 10.10
CA GLN A 47 19.47 16.80 11.40
C GLN A 47 20.75 16.99 12.22
N GLY A 48 21.90 16.60 11.68
CA GLY A 48 23.20 16.67 12.34
C GLY A 48 23.53 15.43 13.17
N ASP A 49 24.79 15.36 13.62
CA ASP A 49 25.35 14.22 14.34
C ASP A 49 24.98 14.24 15.83
N LYS A 50 23.70 13.95 16.12
CA LYS A 50 23.23 13.78 17.49
C LYS A 50 23.72 12.45 18.03
N ARG A 51 24.35 12.48 19.21
CA ARG A 51 24.89 11.29 19.89
C ARG A 51 23.88 10.15 20.00
N GLU A 52 22.62 10.45 20.30
CA GLU A 52 21.58 9.43 20.45
C GLU A 52 21.22 8.73 19.11
N LEU A 53 21.17 9.48 18.00
CA LEU A 53 20.97 8.90 16.67
C LEU A 53 22.16 8.03 16.25
N THR A 54 23.39 8.50 16.51
CA THR A 54 24.60 7.74 16.20
C THR A 54 24.70 6.47 17.05
N ASN A 55 24.36 6.53 18.33
CA ASN A 55 24.30 5.33 19.18
C ASN A 55 23.28 4.32 18.67
N MET A 56 22.07 4.77 18.32
CA MET A 56 21.03 3.89 17.78
C MET A 56 21.47 3.27 16.45
N LEU A 57 22.06 4.04 15.54
CA LEU A 57 22.59 3.54 14.27
C LEU A 57 23.63 2.43 14.49
N LEU A 58 24.59 2.65 15.40
CA LEU A 58 25.61 1.66 15.71
C LEU A 58 24.99 0.37 16.27
N GLN A 59 23.99 0.47 17.13
CA GLN A 59 23.28 -0.70 17.67
C GLN A 59 22.60 -1.53 16.58
N GLU A 60 21.96 -0.89 15.60
CA GLU A 60 21.28 -1.58 14.50
C GLU A 60 22.29 -2.24 13.54
N ILE A 61 23.42 -1.57 13.26
CA ILE A 61 24.52 -2.17 12.48
C ILE A 61 25.11 -3.38 13.21
N GLU A 62 25.42 -3.26 14.50
CA GLU A 62 25.93 -4.37 15.31
C GLU A 62 24.96 -5.55 15.36
N ALA A 63 23.64 -5.28 15.43
CA ALA A 63 22.62 -6.33 15.39
C ALA A 63 22.61 -7.07 14.04
N ALA A 64 22.73 -6.34 12.93
CA ALA A 64 22.85 -6.93 11.60
C ALA A 64 24.13 -7.77 11.46
N GLU A 65 25.29 -7.28 11.90
CA GLU A 65 26.57 -8.01 11.84
C GLU A 65 26.52 -9.34 12.61
N LYS A 66 25.84 -9.38 13.77
CA LYS A 66 25.65 -10.62 14.55
C LYS A 66 24.82 -11.69 13.84
N LEU A 67 24.01 -11.31 12.86
CA LEU A 67 23.18 -12.24 12.08
C LEU A 67 23.91 -12.80 10.87
N LYS A 68 24.93 -12.11 10.34
CA LYS A 68 25.68 -12.53 9.13
C LYS A 68 26.15 -13.99 9.14
N PRO A 69 26.69 -14.55 10.24
CA PRO A 69 27.12 -15.95 10.27
C PRO A 69 25.98 -16.98 10.17
N ARG A 70 24.72 -16.55 10.33
CA ARG A 70 23.52 -17.40 10.40
C ARG A 70 22.67 -17.35 9.13
N ILE A 71 23.08 -16.58 8.13
CA ILE A 71 22.26 -16.25 6.95
C ILE A 71 23.09 -16.36 5.67
N ASP A 72 22.42 -16.64 4.56
CA ASP A 72 22.98 -16.51 3.22
C ASP A 72 22.35 -15.29 2.52
N THR A 73 23.16 -14.31 2.16
CA THR A 73 22.68 -13.08 1.51
C THR A 73 22.63 -13.17 -0.01
N SER A 74 23.07 -14.28 -0.61
CA SER A 74 23.19 -14.44 -2.06
C SER A 74 21.86 -14.23 -2.80
N ASN A 75 20.75 -14.68 -2.20
CA ASN A 75 19.39 -14.51 -2.73
C ASN A 75 18.53 -13.58 -1.86
N GLY A 76 19.17 -12.66 -1.13
CA GLY A 76 18.51 -11.96 -0.03
C GLY A 76 17.31 -11.10 -0.42
N GLN A 77 17.37 -10.45 -1.59
CA GLN A 77 16.22 -9.71 -2.13
C GLN A 77 15.02 -10.64 -2.35
N ARG A 78 15.23 -11.76 -3.06
CA ARG A 78 14.17 -12.72 -3.40
C ARG A 78 13.52 -13.32 -2.16
N GLU A 79 14.31 -13.66 -1.14
CA GLU A 79 13.78 -14.18 0.12
C GLU A 79 12.99 -13.13 0.89
N MET A 80 13.46 -11.88 0.91
CA MET A 80 12.73 -10.76 1.50
C MET A 80 11.40 -10.51 0.76
N GLU A 81 11.41 -10.58 -0.58
CA GLU A 81 10.21 -10.44 -1.42
C GLU A 81 9.19 -11.52 -1.11
N THR A 82 9.64 -12.79 -1.10
CA THR A 82 8.79 -13.94 -0.77
C THR A 82 8.16 -13.79 0.61
N PHE A 83 8.94 -13.32 1.59
CA PHE A 83 8.45 -13.09 2.94
C PHE A 83 7.41 -11.96 3.00
N ALA A 84 7.69 -10.81 2.37
CA ALA A 84 6.78 -9.67 2.36
C ALA A 84 5.45 -10.01 1.66
N ILE A 85 5.50 -10.73 0.53
CA ILE A 85 4.33 -11.23 -0.20
C ILE A 85 3.51 -12.16 0.71
N GLY A 86 4.15 -13.14 1.37
CA GLY A 86 3.44 -14.06 2.26
C GLY A 86 2.74 -13.36 3.43
N VAL A 87 3.36 -12.31 4.01
CA VAL A 87 2.73 -11.50 5.06
C VAL A 87 1.53 -10.71 4.51
N PHE A 88 1.66 -10.15 3.31
CA PHE A 88 0.56 -9.46 2.63
C PHE A 88 -0.61 -10.41 2.35
N GLU A 89 -0.36 -11.57 1.75
CA GLU A 89 -1.38 -12.58 1.44
C GLU A 89 -2.08 -13.10 2.69
N ALA A 90 -1.35 -13.25 3.81
CA ALA A 90 -1.94 -13.61 5.08
C ALA A 90 -2.88 -12.52 5.64
N ALA A 91 -2.58 -11.24 5.38
CA ALA A 91 -3.45 -10.12 5.74
C ALA A 91 -4.69 -10.06 4.85
N ASP A 92 -4.49 -10.11 3.53
CA ASP A 92 -5.57 -10.06 2.53
C ASP A 92 -6.50 -11.27 2.65
N GLY A 93 -5.96 -12.46 2.90
CA GLY A 93 -6.76 -13.66 3.15
C GLY A 93 -7.60 -13.57 4.44
N GLU A 94 -7.10 -12.92 5.50
CA GLU A 94 -7.91 -12.67 6.71
C GLU A 94 -9.03 -11.66 6.43
N ASP A 95 -8.72 -10.58 5.71
CA ASP A 95 -9.67 -9.55 5.32
C ASP A 95 -10.81 -10.11 4.46
N ARG A 96 -10.50 -10.96 3.47
CA ARG A 96 -11.50 -11.59 2.60
C ARG A 96 -12.38 -12.61 3.32
N ARG A 97 -11.83 -13.35 4.30
CA ARG A 97 -12.59 -14.36 5.06
C ARG A 97 -13.48 -13.74 6.14
N GLY A 98 -13.02 -12.65 6.75
CA GLY A 98 -13.62 -12.09 7.96
C GLY A 98 -13.55 -13.03 9.18
N PRO A 99 -14.00 -12.58 10.36
CA PRO A 99 -14.42 -11.22 10.69
C PRO A 99 -13.23 -10.25 10.73
N ILE A 100 -13.42 -9.03 10.20
CA ILE A 100 -12.38 -8.00 10.15
C ILE A 100 -12.26 -7.33 11.53
N THR A 101 -11.05 -7.29 12.08
CA THR A 101 -10.79 -6.77 13.43
C THR A 101 -9.56 -5.87 13.45
N ASP A 102 -9.22 -5.30 14.62
CA ASP A 102 -7.95 -4.57 14.80
C ASP A 102 -6.72 -5.44 14.47
N ASN A 103 -6.85 -6.78 14.57
CA ASN A 103 -5.81 -7.69 14.14
C ASN A 103 -5.53 -7.59 12.63
N THR A 104 -6.57 -7.43 11.82
CA THR A 104 -6.47 -7.29 10.36
C THR A 104 -5.76 -5.98 10.01
N VAL A 105 -6.06 -4.89 10.74
CA VAL A 105 -5.32 -3.62 10.64
C VAL A 105 -3.84 -3.80 10.95
N ARG A 106 -3.52 -4.51 12.04
CA ARG A 106 -2.14 -4.78 12.44
C ARG A 106 -1.41 -5.59 11.37
N LYS A 107 -2.04 -6.62 10.80
CA LYS A 107 -1.45 -7.44 9.73
C LYS A 107 -1.15 -6.63 8.47
N PHE A 108 -2.08 -5.81 7.98
CA PHE A 108 -1.80 -4.92 6.85
C PHE A 108 -0.70 -3.90 7.17
N THR A 109 -0.70 -3.34 8.39
CA THR A 109 0.38 -2.43 8.82
C THR A 109 1.74 -3.12 8.76
N VAL A 110 1.82 -4.37 9.22
CA VAL A 110 3.06 -5.16 9.16
C VAL A 110 3.46 -5.51 7.72
N ALA A 111 2.51 -5.82 6.84
CA ALA A 111 2.78 -6.02 5.41
C ALA A 111 3.42 -4.77 4.78
N VAL A 112 2.89 -3.59 5.08
CA VAL A 112 3.48 -2.31 4.63
C VAL A 112 4.92 -2.15 5.10
N LEU A 113 5.22 -2.47 6.37
CA LEU A 113 6.59 -2.38 6.91
C LEU A 113 7.57 -3.23 6.10
N PHE A 114 7.22 -4.47 5.79
CA PHE A 114 8.13 -5.35 5.01
C PHE A 114 8.25 -4.92 3.55
N LEU A 115 7.19 -4.39 2.94
CA LEU A 115 7.24 -3.79 1.61
C LEU A 115 8.07 -2.49 1.59
N ASP A 116 8.06 -1.71 2.67
CA ASP A 116 8.97 -0.57 2.84
C ASP A 116 10.43 -1.03 2.94
N VAL A 117 10.72 -2.10 3.69
CA VAL A 117 12.08 -2.65 3.81
C VAL A 117 12.63 -3.07 2.45
N LEU A 118 11.80 -3.62 1.56
CA LEU A 118 12.22 -4.01 0.21
C LEU A 118 12.75 -2.86 -0.65
N THR A 119 12.36 -1.62 -0.35
CA THR A 119 12.84 -0.43 -1.09
C THR A 119 14.36 -0.23 -0.98
N GLN A 120 15.03 -0.88 -0.03
CA GLN A 120 16.49 -0.82 0.09
C GLN A 120 17.23 -1.54 -1.05
N PHE A 121 16.57 -2.46 -1.76
CA PHE A 121 17.13 -3.15 -2.92
C PHE A 121 16.96 -2.34 -4.22
N GLY A 122 16.23 -1.22 -4.17
CA GLY A 122 15.93 -0.37 -5.31
C GLY A 122 14.44 -0.05 -5.41
N GLU A 123 14.02 0.36 -6.60
CA GLU A 123 12.61 0.60 -6.89
C GLU A 123 11.83 -0.72 -6.84
N LEU A 124 10.65 -0.70 -6.22
CA LEU A 124 9.78 -1.87 -6.16
C LEU A 124 9.21 -2.17 -7.53
N ALA A 125 9.09 -3.46 -7.87
CA ALA A 125 8.30 -3.89 -9.01
C ALA A 125 6.86 -3.34 -8.90
N PRO A 126 6.19 -3.04 -10.03
CA PRO A 126 4.87 -2.40 -10.03
C PRO A 126 3.84 -3.17 -9.20
N ASP A 127 3.87 -4.50 -9.27
CA ASP A 127 3.01 -5.40 -8.49
C ASP A 127 3.24 -5.29 -6.96
N LEU A 128 4.50 -5.14 -6.52
CA LEU A 128 4.84 -4.96 -5.10
C LEU A 128 4.43 -3.57 -4.59
N GLU A 129 4.60 -2.54 -5.42
CA GLU A 129 4.16 -1.19 -5.09
C GLU A 129 2.63 -1.09 -5.03
N GLU A 130 1.90 -1.80 -5.91
CA GLU A 130 0.45 -1.92 -5.83
C GLU A 130 0.00 -2.59 -4.52
N LYS A 131 0.61 -3.74 -4.16
CA LYS A 131 0.37 -4.40 -2.86
C LYS A 131 0.63 -3.45 -1.69
N ARG A 132 1.71 -2.66 -1.75
CA ARG A 132 2.05 -1.69 -0.71
C ARG A 132 1.00 -0.60 -0.57
N ARG A 133 0.51 -0.07 -1.69
CA ARG A 133 -0.57 0.94 -1.72
C ARG A 133 -1.88 0.38 -1.19
N TYR A 134 -2.25 -0.82 -1.65
CA TYR A 134 -3.44 -1.51 -1.20
C TYR A 134 -3.41 -1.79 0.32
N ALA A 135 -2.30 -2.30 0.84
CA ALA A 135 -2.16 -2.56 2.27
C ALA A 135 -2.26 -1.27 3.12
N LYS A 136 -1.67 -0.15 2.65
CA LYS A 136 -1.81 1.17 3.30
C LYS A 136 -3.27 1.63 3.31
N TYR A 137 -3.95 1.50 2.17
CA TYR A 137 -5.36 1.82 2.03
C TYR A 137 -6.21 1.00 3.01
N LYS A 138 -6.11 -0.34 2.96
CA LYS A 138 -6.90 -1.24 3.82
C LYS A 138 -6.64 -1.02 5.30
N ALA A 139 -5.39 -0.86 5.73
CA ALA A 139 -5.07 -0.56 7.12
C ALA A 139 -5.77 0.73 7.61
N THR A 140 -5.78 1.76 6.77
CA THR A 140 -6.41 3.06 7.11
C THR A 140 -7.94 2.98 7.07
N TYR A 141 -8.49 2.37 6.02
CA TYR A 141 -9.92 2.17 5.84
C TYR A 141 -10.54 1.35 6.97
N ILE A 142 -9.98 0.17 7.27
CA ILE A 142 -10.48 -0.70 8.34
C ILE A 142 -10.42 0.03 9.68
N ARG A 143 -9.29 0.68 10.00
CA ARG A 143 -9.14 1.43 11.25
C ARG A 143 -10.21 2.51 11.40
N LYS A 144 -10.53 3.22 10.30
CA LYS A 144 -11.58 4.25 10.30
C LYS A 144 -12.96 3.64 10.53
N CYS A 145 -13.32 2.58 9.81
CA CYS A 145 -14.60 1.88 10.00
C CYS A 145 -14.78 1.39 11.44
N LEU A 146 -13.76 0.74 12.01
CA LEU A 146 -13.80 0.25 13.39
C LEU A 146 -13.94 1.40 14.41
N ALA A 147 -13.26 2.52 14.21
CA ALA A 147 -13.38 3.70 15.07
C ALA A 147 -14.78 4.33 15.03
N GLU A 148 -15.47 4.22 13.89
CA GLU A 148 -16.83 4.71 13.68
C GLU A 148 -17.91 3.67 14.08
N GLY A 149 -17.52 2.48 14.54
CA GLY A 149 -18.45 1.38 14.84
C GLY A 149 -19.11 0.75 13.61
N ARG A 150 -18.54 0.98 12.41
CA ARG A 150 -19.01 0.39 11.14
C ARG A 150 -18.22 -0.88 10.82
N THR A 151 -18.90 -1.87 10.24
CA THR A 151 -18.24 -3.07 9.71
C THR A 151 -17.56 -2.71 8.38
N PRO A 152 -16.24 -2.94 8.23
CA PRO A 152 -15.55 -2.75 6.95
C PRO A 152 -15.96 -3.80 5.92
N ASP A 153 -15.92 -3.45 4.64
CA ASP A 153 -16.14 -4.39 3.55
C ASP A 153 -14.90 -5.28 3.32
N PRO A 154 -15.09 -6.60 3.14
CA PRO A 154 -14.01 -7.55 2.89
C PRO A 154 -13.48 -7.48 1.46
N GLY A 155 -12.18 -7.71 1.30
CA GLY A 155 -11.50 -7.71 0.01
C GLY A 155 -11.28 -6.31 -0.58
N PRO A 156 -10.86 -6.26 -1.86
CA PRO A 156 -10.73 -5.01 -2.57
C PRO A 156 -12.11 -4.37 -2.80
N PRO A 157 -12.19 -3.03 -2.87
CA PRO A 157 -13.42 -2.36 -3.26
C PRO A 157 -13.95 -2.95 -4.57
N MET A 158 -15.23 -3.29 -4.64
CA MET A 158 -15.85 -3.86 -5.85
C MET A 158 -15.73 -2.96 -7.09
N GLU A 159 -15.35 -1.68 -6.93
CA GLU A 159 -15.20 -0.70 -8.00
C GLU A 159 -13.78 -0.62 -8.61
N GLN A 160 -12.85 -1.53 -8.26
CA GLN A 160 -11.49 -1.53 -8.84
C GLN A 160 -11.10 -2.89 -9.46
N ALA A 161 -12.03 -3.50 -10.20
CA ALA A 161 -11.67 -4.49 -11.21
C ALA A 161 -11.37 -3.85 -12.59
N ASP A 162 -11.60 -2.55 -12.73
CA ASP A 162 -11.21 -1.74 -13.88
C ASP A 162 -10.81 -0.34 -13.39
N ASP A 163 -9.92 0.31 -14.12
CA ASP A 163 -9.46 1.71 -13.97
C ASP A 163 -8.34 2.04 -12.96
N GLN A 164 -7.14 2.04 -13.55
CA GLN A 164 -5.97 2.81 -13.15
C GLN A 164 -6.26 4.33 -13.22
N HIS A 165 -6.84 4.95 -12.19
CA HIS A 165 -6.59 6.38 -11.92
C HIS A 165 -7.00 6.79 -10.50
N MET A 166 -6.03 7.23 -9.71
CA MET A 166 -6.28 8.16 -8.61
C MET A 166 -5.69 9.50 -9.02
N PRO A 167 -6.50 10.57 -9.22
CA PRO A 167 -5.97 11.91 -9.18
C PRO A 167 -6.29 12.56 -7.84
N GLY A 168 -5.27 13.20 -7.27
CA GLY A 168 -5.44 14.11 -6.15
C GLY A 168 -6.10 15.44 -6.55
N ALA A 169 -6.62 16.10 -5.52
CA ALA A 169 -7.00 17.51 -5.41
C ALA A 169 -8.26 18.01 -6.16
N PRO A 170 -8.99 18.98 -5.58
CA PRO A 170 -10.38 19.27 -5.93
C PRO A 170 -10.47 20.26 -7.08
N THR A 171 -11.22 19.91 -8.12
CA THR A 171 -11.59 20.84 -9.20
C THR A 171 -13.11 20.88 -9.34
N HIS A 172 -13.64 22.09 -9.22
CA HIS A 172 -15.04 22.44 -9.46
C HIS A 172 -15.55 21.88 -10.80
N PRO A 173 -16.81 21.42 -10.90
CA PRO A 173 -17.34 20.97 -12.17
C PRO A 173 -17.69 22.18 -13.06
N LEU A 174 -16.98 22.32 -14.17
CA LEU A 174 -17.38 23.14 -15.31
C LEU A 174 -18.52 22.44 -16.07
N PRO A 175 -19.50 23.18 -16.62
CA PRO A 175 -20.61 22.59 -17.37
C PRO A 175 -20.16 22.07 -18.75
N PRO A 176 -20.87 21.08 -19.32
CA PRO A 176 -20.47 20.43 -20.57
C PRO A 176 -20.61 21.35 -21.81
N PRO A 177 -19.81 21.14 -22.87
CA PRO A 177 -19.87 21.96 -24.08
C PRO A 177 -21.09 21.64 -24.95
N ALA A 178 -21.71 22.69 -25.48
CA ALA A 178 -22.83 22.63 -26.41
C ALA A 178 -22.43 22.02 -27.77
N MET A 179 -23.24 21.08 -28.26
CA MET A 179 -23.14 20.56 -29.63
C MET A 179 -23.62 21.61 -30.65
N PRO A 180 -23.00 21.71 -31.85
CA PRO A 180 -23.48 22.61 -32.91
C PRO A 180 -24.82 22.13 -33.50
N GLN A 181 -25.84 22.99 -33.44
CA GLN A 181 -27.12 22.78 -34.11
C GLN A 181 -26.98 22.95 -35.64
N GLN A 182 -27.41 21.97 -36.42
CA GLN A 182 -27.66 22.16 -37.86
C GLN A 182 -29.01 22.86 -38.08
N PRO A 183 -29.11 23.81 -39.03
CA PRO A 183 -30.35 24.51 -39.35
C PRO A 183 -31.34 23.64 -40.15
N PRO A 184 -32.64 23.96 -40.13
CA PRO A 184 -33.68 23.14 -40.76
C PRO A 184 -33.84 23.45 -42.25
N PRO A 185 -34.23 22.48 -43.09
CA PRO A 185 -34.82 22.77 -44.39
C PRO A 185 -36.36 22.80 -44.32
N THR A 186 -36.91 23.84 -44.94
CA THR A 186 -38.34 24.15 -45.06
C THR A 186 -39.04 23.32 -46.16
N GLN A 187 -40.23 22.82 -45.83
CA GLN A 187 -41.39 22.36 -46.63
C GLN A 187 -41.25 21.99 -48.13
N GLN A 188 -41.81 20.83 -48.48
CA GLN A 188 -42.67 20.73 -49.67
C GLN A 188 -43.89 19.83 -49.41
N GLN A 189 -45.00 20.25 -50.00
CA GLN A 189 -46.41 19.96 -49.70
C GLN A 189 -47.00 18.81 -50.55
N ALA A 190 -48.16 18.29 -50.11
CA ALA A 190 -49.20 17.53 -50.84
C ALA A 190 -48.89 16.04 -51.14
N SER A 191 -49.78 15.05 -51.02
CA SER A 191 -51.22 14.94 -50.69
C SER A 191 -51.57 13.44 -50.48
N PRO A 192 -52.80 13.06 -50.06
CA PRO A 192 -53.08 11.88 -49.22
C PRO A 192 -53.62 10.65 -49.97
N SER A 193 -53.54 9.45 -49.36
CA SER A 193 -54.64 8.45 -49.47
C SER A 193 -54.47 7.20 -48.58
N PHE A 194 -55.48 7.02 -47.72
CA PHE A 194 -56.17 5.83 -47.20
C PHE A 194 -55.45 4.55 -46.65
N PRO A 195 -55.96 3.97 -45.52
CA PRO A 195 -55.60 2.65 -44.96
C PRO A 195 -56.66 1.57 -45.34
N PRO A 196 -56.78 0.35 -44.74
CA PRO A 196 -55.85 -0.57 -44.03
C PRO A 196 -55.97 -2.07 -44.47
N ALA A 197 -55.25 -2.95 -43.74
CA ALA A 197 -55.61 -4.35 -43.32
C ALA A 197 -55.12 -5.57 -44.19
N PRO A 198 -55.21 -6.83 -43.71
CA PRO A 198 -54.47 -7.43 -42.57
C PRO A 198 -53.86 -8.84 -42.88
N SER A 199 -53.04 -9.33 -41.94
CA SER A 199 -52.77 -10.73 -41.49
C SER A 199 -52.64 -11.95 -42.44
N SER A 200 -51.60 -12.74 -42.12
CA SER A 200 -51.48 -14.22 -42.13
C SER A 200 -51.26 -14.97 -43.47
N ILE A 201 -50.10 -15.64 -43.59
CA ILE A 201 -49.96 -17.10 -43.37
C ILE A 201 -48.51 -17.46 -43.03
#